data_AF-A0A7Y4U8N5-F1
#
_entry.id   AF-A0A7Y4U8N5-F1
#
_cell.length_a   1.000
_cell.length_b   1.000
_cell.length_c   1.000
_cell.angle_alpha   90.00
_cell.angle_beta   90.00
_cell.angle_gamma   90.00
#
_symmetry.space_group_name_H-M   'P 1'
#
loop_
_entity.id
_entity.type
_entity.pdbx_description
1 polymer ?
#
loop_
_entity_poly.entity_id
_entity_poly.type
_entity_poly.pdbx_seq_one_letter_code
_entity_poly.pdbx_strand_id
1 'polypeptide(L)'
;MKNRCLFAFVWLLLAVPCAFSQNPPRKRTLWLIGDSTVNTPTRGQMGWGAALPEFFDLKKISIENKARGGRSSRTYFSEGLWQEVLDQLQQDDYVLMQFGHNDSGPVNDNFRARGSIKGIGDESQEIDNILTKKHETVYSFGWYLRRYISDAKAKGAMPIVLSPVPRNNWRDGKVARASNDYGKWAMEVAQQSGVAFIDLNDITARHYETLTPERVKTDYFSEADNTHTSPAGAVRNAASVVEGIRGLANVSLKNFLLTRSLADSITVANVAMQRQADALPNSLAAIQKGFENPPDDARQMMRWWWFGPAVTKAGIERELRTMKDAGIGGVEIQPVYPLALDNEKTGLKNLRFLSPEFLDCLKFANDKARELGLRVDLTLGSGWPFGGPQVPITQAASKLRVARVAVSQASTPAPKLAEGESFIAAFAGNTLLTAQADGAFAAPAATREITFFIASRTRMQVKRAGFGAEGFVLDHYDRAALDHYLKQVGEPLLQAFGANPPHAIFCDSLEVFSSDWST
;
A
#
# COMPACT_ATOMS: atom_id res chain seq x y z
N MET A 1 -45.78 -26.73 64.11
CA MET A 1 -44.33 -26.76 64.40
C MET A 1 -43.55 -26.78 63.09
N LYS A 2 -42.63 -25.81 62.97
CA LYS A 2 -41.39 -25.77 62.14
C LYS A 2 -41.18 -26.93 61.14
N ASN A 3 -40.95 -26.57 59.87
CA ASN A 3 -39.63 -26.75 59.27
C ASN A 3 -39.48 -25.92 57.99
N ARG A 4 -38.46 -25.05 58.02
CA ARG A 4 -37.97 -24.21 56.93
C ARG A 4 -36.99 -25.02 56.08
N CYS A 5 -37.20 -25.11 54.77
CA CYS A 5 -36.13 -25.39 53.82
C CYS A 5 -35.75 -24.08 53.12
N LEU A 6 -34.55 -23.61 53.39
CA LEU A 6 -33.93 -22.43 52.80
C LEU A 6 -33.17 -22.90 51.55
N PHE A 7 -33.63 -22.54 50.35
CA PHE A 7 -32.80 -22.62 49.14
C PHE A 7 -32.19 -21.23 48.90
N ALA A 8 -30.88 -21.11 49.16
CA ALA A 8 -30.10 -19.94 48.80
C ALA A 8 -29.75 -20.02 47.31
N PHE A 9 -30.36 -19.18 46.48
CA PHE A 9 -29.89 -18.94 45.12
C PHE A 9 -28.82 -17.85 45.17
N VAL A 10 -27.57 -18.26 44.97
CA VAL A 10 -26.41 -17.39 44.75
C VAL A 10 -26.61 -16.66 43.42
N TRP A 11 -26.71 -15.34 43.46
CA TRP A 11 -26.65 -14.49 42.27
C TRP A 11 -25.21 -14.45 41.76
N LEU A 12 -24.93 -15.14 40.66
CA LEU A 12 -23.70 -14.96 39.90
C LEU A 12 -23.85 -13.70 39.03
N LEU A 13 -23.28 -12.58 39.48
CA LEU A 13 -23.09 -11.39 38.65
C LEU A 13 -22.00 -11.71 37.60
N LEU A 14 -22.41 -12.06 36.38
CA LEU A 14 -21.55 -12.08 35.21
C LEU A 14 -21.22 -10.63 34.84
N ALA A 15 -20.09 -10.14 35.35
CA ALA A 15 -19.46 -8.94 34.82
C ALA A 15 -18.99 -9.24 33.38
N VAL A 16 -19.71 -8.70 32.40
CA VAL A 16 -19.24 -8.68 31.01
C VAL A 16 -18.02 -7.76 30.96
N PRO A 17 -16.81 -8.26 30.63
CA PRO A 17 -15.67 -7.37 30.46
C PRO A 17 -15.98 -6.49 29.25
N CYS A 18 -16.07 -5.18 29.49
CA CYS A 18 -16.03 -4.20 28.44
C CYS A 18 -14.65 -4.34 27.77
N ALA A 19 -14.59 -5.02 26.62
CA ALA A 19 -13.40 -5.09 25.82
C ALA A 19 -13.10 -3.66 25.35
N PHE A 20 -12.15 -3.01 26.02
CA PHE A 20 -11.50 -1.83 25.46
C PHE A 20 -10.97 -2.22 24.09
N SER A 21 -11.55 -1.65 23.04
CA SER A 21 -10.94 -1.65 21.71
C SER A 21 -9.59 -0.95 21.87
N GLN A 22 -8.53 -1.72 22.05
CA GLN A 22 -7.18 -1.18 21.93
C GLN A 22 -7.04 -0.80 20.46
N ASN A 23 -7.00 0.51 20.18
CA ASN A 23 -6.55 0.98 18.88
C ASN A 23 -5.30 0.19 18.50
N PRO A 24 -5.20 -0.33 17.26
CA PRO A 24 -4.04 -1.08 16.85
C PRO A 24 -2.78 -0.26 17.15
N PRO A 25 -1.73 -0.86 17.73
CA PRO A 25 -0.54 -0.13 18.14
C PRO A 25 -0.01 0.68 16.95
N ARG A 26 0.26 1.97 17.19
CA ARG A 26 0.73 2.89 16.16
C ARG A 26 1.96 2.29 15.48
N LYS A 27 1.95 2.29 14.16
CA LYS A 27 3.10 1.93 13.34
C LYS A 27 4.23 2.94 13.59
N ARG A 28 5.37 2.46 14.09
CA ARG A 28 6.56 3.29 14.35
C ARG A 28 7.11 3.86 13.04
N THR A 29 7.77 5.01 13.13
CA THR A 29 8.43 5.65 11.98
C THR A 29 9.94 5.63 12.15
N LEU A 30 10.62 5.23 11.09
CA LEU A 30 12.05 5.43 10.91
C LEU A 30 12.27 6.70 10.07
N TRP A 31 12.81 7.73 10.70
CA TRP A 31 13.16 9.00 10.07
C TRP A 31 14.59 8.97 9.57
N LEU A 32 14.83 9.37 8.33
CA LEU A 32 16.16 9.54 7.77
C LEU A 32 16.45 11.02 7.61
N ILE A 33 17.52 11.51 8.23
CA ILE A 33 18.01 12.88 8.05
C ILE A 33 19.45 12.86 7.56
N GLY A 34 19.80 13.81 6.70
CA GLY A 34 21.10 13.84 6.07
C GLY A 34 21.17 14.66 4.79
N ASP A 35 22.17 14.36 3.97
CA ASP A 35 22.52 15.10 2.76
C ASP A 35 22.15 14.36 1.44
N SER A 36 22.80 14.74 0.34
CA SER A 36 22.54 14.17 -1.00
C SER A 36 22.86 12.69 -1.11
N THR A 37 23.75 12.16 -0.28
CA THR A 37 24.06 10.72 -0.26
C THR A 37 22.96 9.90 0.41
N VAL A 38 22.08 10.54 1.19
CA VAL A 38 20.87 9.93 1.78
C VAL A 38 19.65 10.20 0.89
N ASN A 39 19.51 11.42 0.37
CA ASN A 39 18.45 11.82 -0.56
C ASN A 39 18.90 12.95 -1.50
N THR A 40 18.92 12.68 -2.81
CA THR A 40 19.33 13.65 -3.84
C THR A 40 18.19 13.96 -4.81
N PRO A 41 17.98 15.24 -5.17
CA PRO A 41 17.03 15.62 -6.22
C PRO A 41 17.63 15.49 -7.64
N THR A 42 18.94 15.21 -7.74
CA THR A 42 19.65 15.17 -9.02
C THR A 42 19.35 13.87 -9.75
N ARG A 43 18.85 14.00 -10.98
CA ARG A 43 18.53 12.87 -11.83
C ARG A 43 19.75 12.02 -12.16
N GLY A 44 19.58 10.69 -12.17
CA GLY A 44 20.66 9.73 -12.38
C GLY A 44 21.55 9.51 -11.14
N GLN A 45 21.38 10.33 -10.11
CA GLN A 45 21.95 10.11 -8.79
C GLN A 45 20.85 9.61 -7.86
N MET A 46 21.23 8.79 -6.88
CA MET A 46 20.29 8.30 -5.89
C MET A 46 20.97 8.18 -4.53
N GLY A 47 20.27 8.63 -3.48
CA GLY A 47 20.72 8.46 -2.12
C GLY A 47 20.26 7.13 -1.54
N TRP A 48 21.02 6.56 -0.61
CA TRP A 48 20.72 5.23 -0.04
C TRP A 48 19.37 5.17 0.69
N GLY A 49 18.87 6.31 1.17
CA GLY A 49 17.56 6.38 1.82
C GLY A 49 16.39 6.07 0.89
N ALA A 50 16.57 6.20 -0.43
CA ALA A 50 15.56 5.79 -1.42
C ALA A 50 15.45 4.25 -1.52
N ALA A 51 16.57 3.54 -1.41
CA ALA A 51 16.62 2.08 -1.50
C ALA A 51 16.30 1.37 -0.18
N LEU A 52 16.45 2.06 0.95
CA LEU A 52 16.29 1.48 2.29
C LEU A 52 14.93 0.77 2.52
N PRO A 53 13.77 1.26 2.04
CA PRO A 53 12.48 0.57 2.23
C PRO A 53 12.45 -0.88 1.74
N GLU A 54 13.25 -1.23 0.75
CA GLU A 54 13.35 -2.59 0.19
C GLU A 54 14.00 -3.60 1.14
N PHE A 55 14.49 -3.14 2.30
CA PHE A 55 15.11 -3.98 3.33
C PHE A 55 14.24 -4.13 4.59
N PHE A 56 13.08 -3.46 4.64
CA PHE A 56 12.21 -3.42 5.82
C PHE A 56 10.83 -4.03 5.57
N ASP A 57 10.25 -4.60 6.63
CA ASP A 57 8.84 -5.01 6.67
C ASP A 57 7.96 -3.77 6.84
N LEU A 58 7.58 -3.18 5.72
CA LEU A 58 6.75 -1.97 5.67
C LEU A 58 5.33 -2.19 6.17
N LYS A 59 4.92 -3.40 6.58
CA LYS A 59 3.68 -3.60 7.33
C LYS A 59 3.84 -3.22 8.80
N LYS A 60 5.08 -3.24 9.33
CA LYS A 60 5.39 -3.02 10.75
C LYS A 60 6.02 -1.66 11.05
N ILE A 61 6.70 -1.05 10.08
CA ILE A 61 7.37 0.26 10.24
C ILE A 61 7.13 1.15 9.02
N SER A 62 7.00 2.45 9.24
CA SER A 62 7.00 3.46 8.17
C SER A 62 8.40 4.06 8.05
N ILE A 63 8.82 4.44 6.85
CA ILE A 63 10.12 5.07 6.63
C ILE A 63 9.91 6.43 5.97
N GLU A 64 10.40 7.48 6.60
CA GLU A 64 10.27 8.86 6.14
C GLU A 64 11.67 9.41 5.82
N ASN A 65 11.99 9.51 4.53
CA ASN A 65 13.25 10.08 4.09
C ASN A 65 13.16 11.61 4.02
N LYS A 66 13.61 12.27 5.09
CA LYS A 66 13.64 13.73 5.25
C LYS A 66 15.02 14.32 5.02
N ALA A 67 15.98 13.54 4.54
CA ALA A 67 17.27 14.06 4.10
C ALA A 67 17.09 14.99 2.90
N ARG A 68 18.01 15.94 2.74
CA ARG A 68 17.93 16.95 1.68
C ARG A 68 19.28 17.18 1.03
N GLY A 69 19.33 16.96 -0.28
CA GLY A 69 20.51 17.19 -1.10
C GLY A 69 21.17 18.54 -0.85
N GLY A 70 22.49 18.50 -0.68
CA GLY A 70 23.32 19.68 -0.46
C GLY A 70 23.27 20.28 0.95
N ARG A 71 22.62 19.65 1.94
CA ARG A 71 22.63 20.17 3.32
C ARG A 71 23.83 19.64 4.11
N SER A 72 24.34 20.47 5.00
CA SER A 72 25.25 20.09 6.09
C SER A 72 24.47 19.94 7.40
N SER A 73 25.13 19.48 8.47
CA SER A 73 24.52 19.46 9.80
C SER A 73 24.02 20.85 10.23
N ARG A 74 24.73 21.93 9.85
CA ARG A 74 24.32 23.32 10.07
C ARG A 74 23.09 23.71 9.27
N THR A 75 23.14 23.58 7.93
CA THR A 75 22.08 24.13 7.08
C THR A 75 20.79 23.35 7.22
N TYR A 76 20.86 22.06 7.59
CA TYR A 76 19.66 21.29 7.94
C TYR A 76 18.95 21.85 9.18
N PHE A 77 19.71 22.39 10.14
CA PHE A 77 19.16 23.06 11.32
C PHE A 77 18.64 24.46 10.95
N SER A 78 19.48 25.31 10.35
CA SER A 78 19.15 26.72 10.12
C SER A 78 18.07 26.96 9.07
N GLU A 79 17.83 26.02 8.17
CA GLU A 79 16.71 26.06 7.21
C GLU A 79 15.39 25.53 7.80
N GLY A 80 15.35 25.10 9.06
CA GLY A 80 14.14 24.58 9.71
C GLY A 80 13.78 23.14 9.36
N LEU A 81 14.60 22.44 8.56
CA LEU A 81 14.33 21.06 8.14
C LEU A 81 14.32 20.09 9.32
N TRP A 82 15.18 20.32 10.33
CA TRP A 82 15.10 19.56 11.58
C TRP A 82 13.80 19.82 12.34
N GLN A 83 13.34 21.07 12.37
CA GLN A 83 12.11 21.43 13.08
C GLN A 83 10.90 20.69 12.48
N GLU A 84 10.82 20.59 11.15
CA GLU A 84 9.76 19.83 10.46
C GLU A 84 9.70 18.35 10.89
N VAL A 85 10.87 17.73 11.11
CA VAL A 85 10.96 16.36 11.63
C VAL A 85 10.57 16.32 13.11
N LEU A 86 11.12 17.23 13.91
CA LEU A 86 10.92 17.29 15.36
C LEU A 86 9.44 17.48 15.74
N ASP A 87 8.70 18.26 14.95
CA ASP A 87 7.26 18.50 15.17
C ASP A 87 6.42 17.24 14.96
N GLN A 88 6.88 16.31 14.12
CA GLN A 88 6.20 15.06 13.80
C GLN A 88 6.72 13.85 14.57
N LEU A 89 7.89 13.99 15.18
CA LEU A 89 8.58 12.91 15.88
C LEU A 89 7.79 12.46 17.12
N GLN A 90 7.58 11.15 17.24
CA GLN A 90 6.82 10.56 18.33
C GLN A 90 7.68 9.61 19.16
N GLN A 91 7.16 9.25 20.33
CA GLN A 91 7.76 8.23 21.18
C GLN A 91 7.96 6.92 20.40
N ASP A 92 9.08 6.25 20.66
CA ASP A 92 9.52 4.99 20.04
C ASP A 92 9.86 5.06 18.53
N ASP A 93 9.84 6.24 17.91
CA ASP A 93 10.40 6.42 16.56
C ASP A 93 11.92 6.22 16.55
N TYR A 94 12.48 5.97 15.37
CA TYR A 94 13.93 5.92 15.16
C TYR A 94 14.36 7.10 14.29
N VAL A 95 15.56 7.64 14.54
CA VAL A 95 16.16 8.67 13.68
C VAL A 95 17.55 8.22 13.26
N LEU A 96 17.72 7.86 11.98
CA LEU A 96 19.04 7.67 11.38
C LEU A 96 19.54 9.03 10.90
N MET A 97 20.71 9.47 11.39
CA MET A 97 21.30 10.75 11.02
C MET A 97 22.70 10.57 10.42
N GLN A 98 22.89 11.08 9.21
CA GLN A 98 24.16 11.02 8.49
C GLN A 98 24.49 12.38 7.85
N PHE A 99 25.55 13.04 8.34
CA PHE A 99 26.06 14.30 7.83
C PHE A 99 27.59 14.27 7.70
N GLY A 100 28.18 15.31 7.12
CA GLY A 100 29.64 15.48 7.00
C GLY A 100 30.11 15.89 5.61
N HIS A 101 29.47 15.45 4.52
CA HIS A 101 29.98 15.74 3.18
C HIS A 101 30.00 17.24 2.84
N ASN A 102 28.96 17.96 3.29
CA ASN A 102 28.79 19.40 3.05
C ASN A 102 29.31 20.28 4.20
N ASP A 103 29.66 19.69 5.34
CA ASP A 103 30.16 20.39 6.53
C ASP A 103 31.61 20.88 6.37
N SER A 104 32.38 20.21 5.50
CA SER A 104 33.82 20.48 5.27
C SER A 104 34.17 21.85 4.67
N GLY A 105 33.19 22.61 4.17
CA GLY A 105 33.41 23.93 3.58
C GLY A 105 33.81 25.00 4.60
N PRO A 106 34.22 26.20 4.13
CA PRO A 106 34.44 27.34 5.01
C PRO A 106 33.16 27.71 5.79
N VAL A 107 33.33 28.24 7.01
CA VAL A 107 32.20 28.69 7.86
C VAL A 107 31.42 29.83 7.20
N ASN A 108 32.09 30.73 6.48
CA ASN A 108 31.45 31.80 5.72
C ASN A 108 32.05 31.84 4.31
N ASP A 109 31.20 31.67 3.29
CA ASP A 109 31.59 31.72 1.88
C ASP A 109 30.45 32.34 1.06
N ASN A 110 30.74 32.74 -0.18
CA ASN A 110 29.79 33.37 -1.10
C ASN A 110 29.22 32.40 -2.16
N PHE A 111 29.34 31.08 -1.94
CA PHE A 111 28.99 30.07 -2.93
C PHE A 111 27.97 29.05 -2.41
N ARG A 112 28.30 28.36 -1.31
CA ARG A 112 27.47 27.31 -0.71
C ARG A 112 26.99 27.66 0.69
N ALA A 113 27.81 28.33 1.49
CA ALA A 113 27.59 28.71 2.88
C ALA A 113 27.10 27.56 3.78
N ARG A 114 27.75 26.39 3.65
CA ARG A 114 27.36 25.14 4.33
C ARG A 114 28.28 24.73 5.47
N GLY A 115 29.47 25.29 5.57
CA GLY A 115 30.47 24.83 6.53
C GLY A 115 30.02 24.95 7.99
N SER A 116 30.39 23.98 8.81
CA SER A 116 30.28 24.05 10.27
C SER A 116 31.66 24.20 10.90
N ILE A 117 31.73 24.61 12.18
CA ILE A 117 33.02 24.66 12.88
C ILE A 117 33.50 23.20 13.05
N LYS A 118 34.78 22.97 12.74
CA LYS A 118 35.37 21.62 12.78
C LYS A 118 35.51 21.13 14.22
N GLY A 119 35.22 19.85 14.45
CA GLY A 119 35.37 19.22 15.76
C GLY A 119 34.05 18.97 16.47
N ILE A 120 34.17 18.61 17.75
CA ILE A 120 33.06 18.19 18.60
C ILE A 120 32.87 19.09 19.82
N GLY A 121 33.57 20.22 19.93
CA GLY A 121 33.44 21.13 21.06
C GLY A 121 32.13 21.93 21.01
N ASP A 122 31.98 22.91 21.90
CA ASP A 122 30.81 23.79 21.94
C ASP A 122 31.12 25.17 21.32
N GLU A 123 32.13 25.23 20.45
CA GLU A 123 32.52 26.46 19.78
C GLU A 123 31.38 27.00 18.92
N SER A 124 31.26 28.33 18.93
CA SER A 124 30.34 29.05 18.07
C SER A 124 30.99 30.30 17.49
N GLN A 125 30.48 30.76 16.36
CA GLN A 125 30.93 31.96 15.67
C GLN A 125 29.72 32.70 15.10
N GLU A 126 29.55 33.96 15.47
CA GLU A 126 28.60 34.84 14.78
C GLU A 126 29.18 35.29 13.44
N ILE A 127 28.35 35.24 12.41
CA ILE A 127 28.70 35.71 11.08
C ILE A 127 27.56 36.51 10.47
N ASP A 128 27.91 37.49 9.64
CA ASP A 128 27.03 37.96 8.58
C ASP A 128 27.28 37.08 7.35
N ASN A 129 26.34 36.20 7.06
CA ASN A 129 26.48 35.24 5.98
C ASN A 129 26.56 35.97 4.63
N ILE A 130 27.70 35.84 3.94
CA ILE A 130 27.98 36.61 2.73
C ILE A 130 27.05 36.20 1.57
N LEU A 131 26.59 34.95 1.56
CA LEU A 131 25.66 34.43 0.55
C LEU A 131 24.21 34.80 0.87
N THR A 132 23.72 34.51 2.08
CA THR A 132 22.30 34.67 2.43
C THR A 132 21.95 36.08 2.92
N LYS A 133 22.96 36.89 3.25
CA LYS A 133 22.84 38.23 3.84
C LYS A 133 22.14 38.25 5.21
N LYS A 134 22.08 37.11 5.88
CA LYS A 134 21.50 36.98 7.23
C LYS A 134 22.60 36.92 8.27
N HIS A 135 22.35 37.52 9.43
CA HIS A 135 23.14 37.30 10.62
C HIS A 135 22.79 35.92 11.20
N GLU A 136 23.78 35.09 11.52
CA GLU A 136 23.57 33.79 12.16
C GLU A 136 24.75 33.38 13.05
N THR A 137 24.45 32.55 14.05
CA THR A 137 25.46 31.88 14.88
C THR A 137 25.72 30.48 14.33
N VAL A 138 26.97 30.21 13.98
CA VAL A 138 27.44 28.91 13.48
C VAL A 138 28.09 28.13 14.60
N TYR A 139 27.70 26.88 14.78
CA TYR A 139 28.25 26.00 15.81
C TYR A 139 29.17 24.92 15.21
N SER A 140 29.84 24.17 16.10
CA SER A 140 30.61 22.99 15.71
C SER A 140 29.72 21.87 15.14
N PHE A 141 30.32 21.01 14.31
CA PHE A 141 29.66 19.80 13.81
C PHE A 141 29.09 18.95 14.96
N GLY A 142 29.88 18.74 16.02
CA GLY A 142 29.42 17.96 17.16
C GLY A 142 28.29 18.63 17.94
N TRP A 143 28.26 19.96 18.01
CA TRP A 143 27.15 20.69 18.62
C TRP A 143 25.82 20.42 17.89
N TYR A 144 25.81 20.51 16.55
CA TYR A 144 24.58 20.24 15.77
C TYR A 144 24.11 18.80 15.94
N LEU A 145 25.02 17.81 15.89
CA LEU A 145 24.66 16.42 16.13
C LEU A 145 24.12 16.19 17.56
N ARG A 146 24.76 16.75 18.59
CA ARG A 146 24.24 16.69 19.97
C ARG A 146 22.86 17.31 20.09
N ARG A 147 22.61 18.41 19.38
CA ARG A 147 21.28 19.05 19.35
C ARG A 147 20.22 18.12 18.79
N TYR A 148 20.45 17.50 17.61
CA TYR A 148 19.52 16.53 17.02
C TYR A 148 19.27 15.33 17.93
N ILE A 149 20.33 14.79 18.54
CA ILE A 149 20.23 13.66 19.48
C ILE A 149 19.40 14.04 20.71
N SER A 150 19.68 15.18 21.33
CA SER A 150 18.98 15.65 22.51
C SER A 150 17.49 15.89 22.23
N ASP A 151 17.19 16.58 21.13
CA ASP A 151 15.81 16.87 20.72
C ASP A 151 15.03 15.58 20.42
N ALA A 152 15.65 14.61 19.73
CA ALA A 152 15.03 13.31 19.47
C ALA A 152 14.76 12.52 20.75
N LYS A 153 15.73 12.47 21.68
CA LYS A 153 15.56 11.83 22.99
C LYS A 153 14.45 12.47 23.81
N ALA A 154 14.33 13.80 23.76
CA ALA A 154 13.28 14.54 24.46
C ALA A 154 11.87 14.18 23.96
N LYS A 155 11.73 13.77 22.69
CA LYS A 155 10.49 13.22 22.11
C LYS A 155 10.27 11.73 22.39
N GLY A 156 11.20 11.07 23.08
CA GLY A 156 11.16 9.62 23.31
C GLY A 156 11.53 8.78 22.09
N ALA A 157 12.15 9.39 21.07
CA ALA A 157 12.68 8.67 19.91
C ALA A 157 14.10 8.14 20.17
N MET A 158 14.53 7.17 19.36
CA MET A 158 15.83 6.50 19.42
C MET A 158 16.74 7.02 18.28
N PRO A 159 17.58 8.04 18.54
CA PRO A 159 18.56 8.50 17.56
C PRO A 159 19.70 7.49 17.39
N ILE A 160 20.16 7.36 16.15
CA ILE A 160 21.27 6.49 15.74
C ILE A 160 22.12 7.31 14.76
N VAL A 161 23.40 7.45 15.07
CA VAL A 161 24.34 8.25 14.27
C VAL A 161 25.08 7.35 13.29
N LEU A 162 25.25 7.83 12.06
CA LEU A 162 26.02 7.13 11.03
C LEU A 162 27.20 8.02 10.58
N SER A 163 28.37 7.42 10.38
CA SER A 163 29.45 8.10 9.65
C SER A 163 29.02 8.33 8.18
N PRO A 164 29.51 9.38 7.50
CA PRO A 164 29.19 9.59 6.08
C PRO A 164 29.71 8.43 5.23
N VAL A 165 28.97 8.05 4.19
CA VAL A 165 29.44 7.05 3.20
C VAL A 165 30.80 7.48 2.61
N PRO A 166 31.68 6.55 2.22
CA PRO A 166 32.95 6.92 1.64
C PRO A 166 32.74 7.51 0.24
N ARG A 167 33.57 8.50 -0.11
CA ARG A 167 33.72 8.93 -1.51
C ARG A 167 34.50 7.87 -2.28
N ASN A 168 34.34 7.84 -3.60
CA ASN A 168 35.22 7.07 -4.49
C ASN A 168 36.60 7.72 -4.59
N ASN A 169 37.37 7.62 -3.51
CA ASN A 169 38.70 8.18 -3.37
C ASN A 169 39.60 7.13 -2.76
N TRP A 170 40.70 6.80 -3.45
CA TRP A 170 41.57 5.70 -3.09
C TRP A 170 42.99 6.20 -2.81
N ARG A 171 43.63 5.59 -1.82
CA ARG A 171 45.05 5.77 -1.49
C ARG A 171 45.64 4.39 -1.22
N ASP A 172 46.72 4.03 -1.91
CA ASP A 172 47.44 2.77 -1.71
C ASP A 172 46.53 1.53 -1.76
N GLY A 173 45.60 1.48 -2.73
CA GLY A 173 44.66 0.37 -2.91
C GLY A 173 43.55 0.29 -1.85
N LYS A 174 43.40 1.33 -1.02
CA LYS A 174 42.38 1.42 0.03
C LYS A 174 41.49 2.65 -0.16
N VAL A 175 40.21 2.51 0.12
CA VAL A 175 39.26 3.64 0.11
C VAL A 175 39.60 4.58 1.27
N ALA A 176 39.65 5.89 1.05
CA ALA A 176 39.94 6.84 2.11
C ALA A 176 38.82 6.85 3.15
N ARG A 177 39.15 6.53 4.42
CA ARG A 177 38.19 6.56 5.52
C ARG A 177 38.07 7.96 6.13
N ALA A 178 36.90 8.25 6.67
CA ALA A 178 36.62 9.44 7.48
C ALA A 178 37.10 9.29 8.95
N SER A 179 38.22 8.59 9.18
CA SER A 179 38.70 8.20 10.52
C SER A 179 39.33 9.34 11.33
N ASN A 180 39.57 10.49 10.71
CA ASN A 180 40.24 11.63 11.34
C ASN A 180 39.40 12.92 11.31
N ASP A 181 38.16 12.85 10.82
CA ASP A 181 37.29 14.01 10.60
C ASP A 181 35.82 13.64 10.91
N TYR A 182 34.86 13.98 10.03
CA TYR A 182 33.42 13.84 10.25
C TYR A 182 32.96 12.42 10.63
N GLY A 183 33.64 11.36 10.17
CA GLY A 183 33.34 10.00 10.60
C GLY A 183 33.71 9.77 12.07
N LYS A 184 34.93 10.16 12.45
CA LYS A 184 35.41 10.16 13.84
C LYS A 184 34.55 11.04 14.75
N TRP A 185 34.26 12.27 14.35
CA TRP A 185 33.46 13.19 15.16
C TRP A 185 32.03 12.69 15.35
N ALA A 186 31.42 12.09 14.33
CA ALA A 186 30.11 11.46 14.44
C ALA A 186 30.13 10.30 15.46
N MET A 187 31.16 9.46 15.43
CA MET A 187 31.37 8.39 16.41
C MET A 187 31.54 8.94 17.83
N GLU A 188 32.44 9.92 18.02
CA GLU A 188 32.72 10.50 19.33
C GLU A 188 31.48 11.16 19.94
N VAL A 189 30.69 11.88 19.13
CA VAL A 189 29.42 12.48 19.59
C VAL A 189 28.40 11.40 19.97
N ALA A 190 28.29 10.32 19.18
CA ALA A 190 27.38 9.22 19.49
C ALA A 190 27.75 8.54 20.82
N GLN A 191 29.05 8.32 21.05
CA GLN A 191 29.57 7.78 22.30
C GLN A 191 29.30 8.70 23.49
N GLN A 192 29.65 10.00 23.37
CA GLN A 192 29.39 11.00 24.41
C GLN A 192 27.90 11.12 24.76
N SER A 193 27.05 10.98 23.75
CA SER A 193 25.59 11.10 23.92
C SER A 193 24.94 9.79 24.35
N GLY A 194 25.69 8.68 24.44
CA GLY A 194 25.15 7.36 24.77
C GLY A 194 24.07 6.89 23.78
N VAL A 195 24.34 7.02 22.48
CA VAL A 195 23.46 6.55 21.40
C VAL A 195 24.19 5.56 20.50
N ALA A 196 23.44 4.77 19.73
CA ALA A 196 24.03 3.82 18.80
C ALA A 196 24.77 4.56 17.67
N PHE A 197 25.89 3.98 17.26
CA PHE A 197 26.68 4.42 16.12
C PHE A 197 26.83 3.30 15.11
N ILE A 198 26.67 3.62 13.82
CA ILE A 198 26.99 2.73 12.71
C ILE A 198 28.14 3.35 11.93
N ASP A 199 29.27 2.64 11.85
CA ASP A 199 30.39 3.07 11.01
C ASP A 199 30.13 2.72 9.53
N LEU A 200 29.17 3.42 8.94
CA LEU A 200 28.77 3.21 7.55
C LEU A 200 29.92 3.49 6.57
N ASN A 201 30.81 4.41 6.91
CA ASN A 201 32.02 4.70 6.15
C ASN A 201 32.88 3.44 5.96
N ASP A 202 33.22 2.78 7.06
CA ASP A 202 34.05 1.58 7.03
C ASP A 202 33.31 0.37 6.44
N ILE A 203 32.05 0.15 6.81
CA ILE A 203 31.24 -0.96 6.27
C ILE A 203 31.20 -0.90 4.74
N THR A 204 30.90 0.27 4.18
CA THR A 204 30.87 0.45 2.73
C THR A 204 32.27 0.40 2.12
N ALA A 205 33.29 1.01 2.74
CA ALA A 205 34.66 0.98 2.23
C ALA A 205 35.20 -0.45 2.10
N ARG A 206 34.97 -1.31 3.10
CA ARG A 206 35.36 -2.72 3.04
C ARG A 206 34.69 -3.47 1.89
N HIS A 207 33.46 -3.12 1.54
CA HIS A 207 32.80 -3.69 0.37
C HIS A 207 33.42 -3.21 -0.94
N TYR A 208 33.65 -1.90 -1.08
CA TYR A 208 34.29 -1.34 -2.27
C TYR A 208 35.68 -1.96 -2.50
N GLU A 209 36.41 -2.26 -1.43
CA GLU A 209 37.72 -2.90 -1.49
C GLU A 209 37.72 -4.37 -1.92
N THR A 210 36.57 -5.01 -2.07
CA THR A 210 36.48 -6.32 -2.73
C THR A 210 36.44 -6.21 -4.25
N LEU A 211 36.44 -4.98 -4.78
CA LEU A 211 36.39 -4.64 -6.20
C LEU A 211 37.57 -3.72 -6.55
N THR A 212 37.76 -3.46 -7.85
CA THR A 212 38.75 -2.47 -8.30
C THR A 212 38.16 -1.05 -8.25
N PRO A 213 39.00 0.01 -8.15
CA PRO A 213 38.52 1.40 -8.18
C PRO A 213 37.65 1.72 -9.40
N GLU A 214 37.99 1.17 -10.56
CA GLU A 214 37.26 1.35 -11.83
C GLU A 214 35.89 0.70 -11.77
N ARG A 215 35.82 -0.54 -11.25
CA ARG A 215 34.54 -1.22 -11.05
C ARG A 215 33.66 -0.48 -10.05
N VAL A 216 34.22 0.02 -8.95
CA VAL A 216 33.46 0.82 -7.98
C VAL A 216 32.93 2.09 -8.63
N LYS A 217 33.74 2.79 -9.43
CA LYS A 217 33.31 3.99 -10.17
C LYS A 217 32.13 3.68 -11.07
N THR A 218 32.26 2.66 -11.92
CA THR A 218 31.25 2.30 -12.93
C THR A 218 29.98 1.73 -12.31
N ASP A 219 30.11 0.83 -11.34
CA ASP A 219 28.97 0.09 -10.80
C ASP A 219 28.17 0.97 -9.81
N TYR A 220 28.84 1.82 -9.01
CA TYR A 220 28.21 2.46 -7.85
C TYR A 220 28.16 3.98 -7.87
N PHE A 221 28.95 4.67 -8.69
CA PHE A 221 28.96 6.13 -8.71
C PHE A 221 28.36 6.68 -9.99
N SER A 222 27.80 7.89 -9.91
CA SER A 222 27.47 8.64 -11.12
C SER A 222 28.75 9.05 -11.85
N GLU A 223 28.67 9.21 -13.17
CA GLU A 223 29.80 9.71 -13.97
C GLU A 223 30.24 11.10 -13.53
N ALA A 224 29.29 11.91 -13.04
CA ALA A 224 29.47 13.31 -12.69
C ALA A 224 30.53 13.57 -11.61
N ASP A 225 30.61 12.73 -10.57
CA ASP A 225 31.56 12.94 -9.47
C ASP A 225 31.81 11.67 -8.62
N ASN A 226 32.66 11.80 -7.59
CA ASN A 226 33.07 10.71 -6.71
C ASN A 226 32.32 10.70 -5.37
N THR A 227 31.17 11.37 -5.26
CA THR A 227 30.36 11.44 -4.04
C THR A 227 28.97 10.85 -4.26
N HIS A 228 28.32 11.17 -5.38
CA HIS A 228 26.95 10.77 -5.63
C HIS A 228 26.86 9.43 -6.34
N THR A 229 26.02 8.56 -5.80
CA THR A 229 25.87 7.18 -6.25
C THR A 229 24.84 7.01 -7.36
N SER A 230 25.05 6.00 -8.20
CA SER A 230 24.03 5.46 -9.12
C SER A 230 22.90 4.77 -8.34
N PRO A 231 21.79 4.35 -8.98
CA PRO A 231 20.78 3.51 -8.34
C PRO A 231 21.37 2.25 -7.66
N ALA A 232 22.28 1.55 -8.34
CA ALA A 232 22.95 0.38 -7.77
C ALA A 232 23.86 0.74 -6.59
N GLY A 233 24.56 1.88 -6.65
CA GLY A 233 25.35 2.37 -5.53
C GLY A 233 24.50 2.75 -4.31
N ALA A 234 23.32 3.33 -4.54
CA ALA A 234 22.37 3.62 -3.47
C ALA A 234 21.89 2.34 -2.77
N VAL A 235 21.58 1.29 -3.54
CA VAL A 235 21.23 -0.04 -3.01
C VAL A 235 22.39 -0.62 -2.20
N ARG A 236 23.62 -0.50 -2.70
CA ARG A 236 24.80 -1.00 -1.98
C ARG A 236 25.00 -0.29 -0.65
N ASN A 237 24.87 1.04 -0.63
CA ASN A 237 25.00 1.81 0.60
C ASN A 237 23.85 1.52 1.57
N ALA A 238 22.62 1.31 1.08
CA ALA A 238 21.49 0.90 1.91
C ALA A 238 21.72 -0.48 2.54
N ALA A 239 22.28 -1.43 1.79
CA ALA A 239 22.66 -2.73 2.32
C ALA A 239 23.74 -2.62 3.42
N SER A 240 24.70 -1.70 3.28
CA SER A 240 25.68 -1.41 4.35
C SER A 240 25.02 -0.83 5.61
N VAL A 241 23.99 0.01 5.47
CA VAL A 241 23.17 0.46 6.62
C VAL A 241 22.51 -0.72 7.32
N VAL A 242 21.95 -1.67 6.56
CA VAL A 242 21.30 -2.87 7.09
C VAL A 242 22.30 -3.78 7.83
N GLU A 243 23.51 -3.97 7.28
CA GLU A 243 24.60 -4.67 7.97
C GLU A 243 24.95 -3.98 9.30
N GLY A 244 25.05 -2.65 9.29
CA GLY A 244 25.24 -1.84 10.49
C GLY A 244 24.14 -2.04 11.53
N ILE A 245 22.86 -1.96 11.13
CA ILE A 245 21.71 -2.17 12.00
C ILE A 245 21.72 -3.57 12.63
N ARG A 246 22.07 -4.61 11.85
CA ARG A 246 22.18 -5.99 12.37
C ARG A 246 23.27 -6.13 13.42
N GLY A 247 24.36 -5.35 13.31
CA GLY A 247 25.45 -5.31 14.28
C GLY A 247 25.10 -4.61 15.60
N LEU A 248 23.97 -3.90 15.70
CA LEU A 248 23.58 -3.20 16.92
C LEU A 248 23.03 -4.18 17.98
N ALA A 249 23.70 -4.24 19.14
CA ALA A 249 23.32 -5.12 20.23
C ALA A 249 21.93 -4.76 20.80
N ASN A 250 21.71 -3.48 21.14
CA ASN A 250 20.58 -3.02 21.96
C ASN A 250 19.61 -2.08 21.22
N VAL A 251 19.48 -2.23 19.90
CA VAL A 251 18.54 -1.43 19.10
C VAL A 251 17.50 -2.34 18.47
N SER A 252 16.23 -2.09 18.80
CA SER A 252 15.08 -2.88 18.33
C SER A 252 14.73 -2.68 16.85
N LEU A 253 15.38 -1.70 16.18
CA LEU A 253 15.19 -1.43 14.75
C LEU A 253 15.42 -2.67 13.87
N LYS A 254 16.35 -3.56 14.27
CA LYS A 254 16.64 -4.82 13.55
C LYS A 254 15.44 -5.75 13.42
N ASN A 255 14.45 -5.64 14.32
CA ASN A 255 13.24 -6.46 14.31
C ASN A 255 12.27 -6.09 13.17
N PHE A 256 12.49 -4.96 12.51
CA PHE A 256 11.70 -4.51 11.37
C PHE A 256 12.33 -4.83 10.02
N LEU A 257 13.52 -5.44 9.99
CA LEU A 257 14.15 -5.89 8.75
C LEU A 257 13.39 -7.08 8.16
N LEU A 258 13.42 -7.21 6.83
CA LEU A 258 12.86 -8.38 6.15
C LEU A 258 13.60 -9.67 6.54
N THR A 259 12.86 -10.78 6.57
CA THR A 259 13.39 -12.11 6.91
C THR A 259 14.18 -12.77 5.77
N ARG A 260 14.04 -12.26 4.53
CA ARG A 260 14.79 -12.75 3.37
C ARG A 260 16.29 -12.42 3.49
N SER A 261 17.12 -13.12 2.71
CA SER A 261 18.57 -12.89 2.75
C SER A 261 18.92 -11.45 2.30
N LEU A 262 20.11 -10.97 2.70
CA LEU A 262 20.58 -9.64 2.27
C LEU A 262 20.81 -9.62 0.75
N ALA A 263 21.31 -10.72 0.18
CA ALA A 263 21.53 -10.84 -1.26
C ALA A 263 20.22 -10.75 -2.05
N ASP A 264 19.16 -11.43 -1.60
CA ASP A 264 17.85 -11.35 -2.25
C ASP A 264 17.25 -9.94 -2.14
N SER A 265 17.44 -9.29 -0.99
CA SER A 265 17.00 -7.90 -0.80
C SER A 265 17.73 -6.94 -1.73
N ILE A 266 19.04 -7.11 -1.94
CA ILE A 266 19.83 -6.32 -2.89
C ILE A 266 19.31 -6.52 -4.31
N THR A 267 19.02 -7.76 -4.73
CA THR A 267 18.49 -8.05 -6.06
C THR A 267 17.16 -7.33 -6.31
N VAL A 268 16.21 -7.44 -5.37
CA VAL A 268 14.90 -6.77 -5.49
C VAL A 268 15.06 -5.25 -5.46
N ALA A 269 15.90 -4.73 -4.57
CA ALA A 269 16.15 -3.30 -4.47
C ALA A 269 16.77 -2.73 -5.75
N ASN A 270 17.71 -3.44 -6.39
CA ASN A 270 18.29 -3.01 -7.67
C ASN A 270 17.22 -2.88 -8.77
N VAL A 271 16.30 -3.84 -8.87
CA VAL A 271 15.21 -3.77 -9.85
C VAL A 271 14.29 -2.58 -9.55
N ALA A 272 13.94 -2.36 -8.28
CA ALA A 272 13.08 -1.24 -7.88
C ALA A 272 13.73 0.12 -8.17
N MET A 273 14.99 0.29 -7.79
CA MET A 273 15.71 1.56 -7.97
C MET A 273 16.01 1.85 -9.44
N GLN A 274 16.29 0.81 -10.24
CA GLN A 274 16.44 0.97 -11.69
C GLN A 274 15.13 1.42 -12.33
N ARG A 275 13.99 0.79 -12.00
CA ARG A 275 12.67 1.23 -12.47
C ARG A 275 12.37 2.68 -12.10
N GLN A 276 12.70 3.10 -10.88
CA GLN A 276 12.51 4.47 -10.44
C GLN A 276 13.40 5.46 -11.21
N ALA A 277 14.64 5.07 -11.53
CA ALA A 277 15.54 5.88 -12.35
C ALA A 277 15.05 6.00 -13.80
N ASP A 278 14.46 4.93 -14.34
CA ASP A 278 13.93 4.85 -15.71
C ASP A 278 12.55 5.52 -15.85
N ALA A 279 11.83 5.72 -14.73
CA ALA A 279 10.44 6.21 -14.71
C ALA A 279 10.25 7.65 -15.22
N LEU A 280 11.31 8.34 -15.64
CA LEU A 280 11.21 9.60 -16.38
C LEU A 280 12.10 9.51 -17.63
N PRO A 281 11.64 9.94 -18.82
CA PRO A 281 12.49 10.11 -20.01
C PRO A 281 13.33 11.40 -19.94
N ASN A 282 14.60 11.34 -20.35
CA ASN A 282 15.62 12.39 -20.10
C ASN A 282 15.44 13.70 -20.90
N SER A 283 14.44 13.78 -21.78
CA SER A 283 14.19 14.96 -22.61
C SER A 283 12.75 14.99 -23.10
N LEU A 284 12.28 16.18 -23.52
CA LEU A 284 10.99 16.34 -24.20
C LEU A 284 10.90 15.43 -25.44
N ALA A 285 12.01 15.28 -26.19
CA ALA A 285 12.06 14.39 -27.35
C ALA A 285 11.88 12.90 -26.97
N ALA A 286 12.41 12.47 -25.82
CA ALA A 286 12.22 11.11 -25.33
C ALA A 286 10.78 10.89 -24.81
N ILE A 287 10.19 11.90 -24.16
CA ILE A 287 8.77 11.89 -23.76
C ILE A 287 7.89 11.81 -25.01
N GLN A 288 8.16 12.65 -26.02
CA GLN A 288 7.43 12.66 -27.28
C GLN A 288 7.53 11.30 -27.98
N LYS A 289 8.73 10.73 -28.09
CA LYS A 289 8.93 9.40 -28.67
C LYS A 289 8.17 8.30 -27.91
N GLY A 290 8.13 8.38 -26.58
CA GLY A 290 7.35 7.48 -25.73
C GLY A 290 5.83 7.69 -25.84
N PHE A 291 5.37 8.90 -26.16
CA PHE A 291 3.96 9.18 -26.43
C PHE A 291 3.54 8.72 -27.83
N GLU A 292 4.42 8.88 -28.83
CA GLU A 292 4.21 8.37 -30.18
C GLU A 292 4.21 6.83 -30.22
N ASN A 293 5.04 6.20 -29.36
CA ASN A 293 5.17 4.75 -29.27
C ASN A 293 5.10 4.31 -27.79
N PRO A 294 3.89 4.29 -27.20
CA PRO A 294 3.74 3.88 -25.81
C PRO A 294 4.10 2.40 -25.64
N PRO A 295 4.67 2.02 -24.47
CA PRO A 295 4.85 0.61 -24.13
C PRO A 295 3.49 -0.10 -24.08
N ASP A 296 3.49 -1.42 -24.29
CA ASP A 296 2.26 -2.19 -24.47
C ASP A 296 1.29 -2.12 -23.28
N ASP A 297 1.81 -1.94 -22.06
CA ASP A 297 1.03 -1.79 -20.83
C ASP A 297 0.42 -0.38 -20.64
N ALA A 298 0.85 0.60 -21.43
CA ALA A 298 0.30 1.96 -21.48
C ALA A 298 -0.60 2.20 -22.70
N ARG A 299 -0.72 1.22 -23.61
CA ARG A 299 -1.63 1.30 -24.76
C ARG A 299 -3.09 1.27 -24.30
N GLN A 300 -3.95 1.90 -25.10
CA GLN A 300 -5.40 1.88 -24.84
C GLN A 300 -5.93 0.45 -24.83
N MET A 301 -6.89 0.19 -23.94
CA MET A 301 -7.61 -1.07 -23.85
C MET A 301 -9.02 -0.89 -24.43
N MET A 302 -9.55 -1.93 -25.07
CA MET A 302 -10.94 -1.97 -25.52
C MET A 302 -11.81 -2.71 -24.52
N ARG A 303 -12.86 -2.07 -24.01
CA ARG A 303 -13.97 -2.79 -23.38
C ARG A 303 -14.77 -3.48 -24.48
N TRP A 304 -14.58 -4.79 -24.59
CA TRP A 304 -15.10 -5.59 -25.69
C TRP A 304 -16.40 -6.26 -25.30
N TRP A 305 -17.51 -5.64 -25.72
CA TRP A 305 -18.85 -6.11 -25.44
C TRP A 305 -19.22 -7.33 -26.28
N TRP A 306 -19.40 -8.46 -25.61
CA TRP A 306 -19.95 -9.67 -26.20
C TRP A 306 -21.47 -9.64 -25.99
N PHE A 307 -22.21 -9.07 -26.94
CA PHE A 307 -23.67 -9.06 -26.89
C PHE A 307 -24.24 -10.45 -27.13
N GLY A 308 -25.04 -10.95 -26.19
CA GLY A 308 -25.66 -12.27 -26.21
C GLY A 308 -24.66 -13.42 -26.30
N PRO A 309 -23.39 -13.19 -25.91
CA PRO A 309 -22.25 -13.93 -26.41
C PRO A 309 -22.40 -14.53 -27.82
N ALA A 310 -22.88 -13.74 -28.79
CA ALA A 310 -23.04 -14.18 -30.18
C ALA A 310 -21.71 -14.17 -30.93
N VAL A 311 -20.74 -14.92 -30.41
CA VAL A 311 -19.35 -14.94 -30.86
C VAL A 311 -19.00 -16.25 -31.55
N THR A 312 -18.06 -16.18 -32.49
CA THR A 312 -17.44 -17.34 -33.12
C THR A 312 -15.93 -17.20 -33.02
N LYS A 313 -15.19 -18.32 -33.01
CA LYS A 313 -13.72 -18.29 -32.98
C LYS A 313 -13.13 -17.47 -34.14
N ALA A 314 -13.69 -17.61 -35.34
CA ALA A 314 -13.30 -16.81 -36.50
C ALA A 314 -13.57 -15.31 -36.30
N GLY A 315 -14.72 -14.94 -35.73
CA GLY A 315 -15.04 -13.55 -35.40
C GLY A 315 -14.12 -12.96 -34.32
N ILE A 316 -13.86 -13.73 -33.26
CA ILE A 316 -12.93 -13.38 -32.17
C ILE A 316 -11.53 -13.10 -32.71
N GLU A 317 -10.98 -14.00 -33.54
CA GLU A 317 -9.65 -13.81 -34.11
C GLU A 317 -9.58 -12.58 -35.01
N ARG A 318 -10.57 -12.42 -35.89
CA ARG A 318 -10.66 -11.23 -36.75
C ARG A 318 -10.66 -9.96 -35.92
N GLU A 319 -11.50 -9.87 -34.90
CA GLU A 319 -11.64 -8.67 -34.07
C GLU A 319 -10.39 -8.36 -33.26
N LEU A 320 -9.75 -9.37 -32.66
CA LEU A 320 -8.48 -9.18 -31.94
C LEU A 320 -7.35 -8.71 -32.86
N ARG A 321 -7.27 -9.25 -34.09
CA ARG A 321 -6.30 -8.79 -35.10
C ARG A 321 -6.58 -7.34 -35.50
N THR A 322 -7.83 -6.99 -35.79
CA THR A 322 -8.22 -5.60 -36.10
C THR A 322 -7.86 -4.65 -34.97
N MET A 323 -8.08 -5.04 -33.71
CA MET A 323 -7.71 -4.21 -32.55
C MET A 323 -6.18 -4.05 -32.45
N LYS A 324 -5.41 -5.14 -32.63
CA LYS A 324 -3.95 -5.09 -32.61
C LYS A 324 -3.40 -4.20 -33.72
N ASP A 325 -3.91 -4.33 -34.94
CA ASP A 325 -3.51 -3.54 -36.09
C ASP A 325 -3.84 -2.04 -35.91
N ALA A 326 -4.93 -1.74 -35.18
CA ALA A 326 -5.29 -0.38 -34.77
C ALA A 326 -4.46 0.17 -33.58
N GLY A 327 -3.53 -0.62 -33.02
CA GLY A 327 -2.61 -0.21 -31.96
C GLY A 327 -3.16 -0.36 -30.53
N ILE A 328 -4.30 -1.04 -30.35
CA ILE A 328 -4.87 -1.38 -29.04
C ILE A 328 -3.94 -2.36 -28.30
N GLY A 329 -3.73 -2.13 -27.00
CA GLY A 329 -2.85 -2.93 -26.13
C GLY A 329 -3.51 -4.17 -25.54
N GLY A 330 -4.84 -4.22 -25.55
CA GLY A 330 -5.59 -5.36 -25.04
C GLY A 330 -7.08 -5.12 -24.94
N VAL A 331 -7.76 -6.10 -24.36
CA VAL A 331 -9.22 -6.12 -24.24
C VAL A 331 -9.67 -6.46 -22.83
N GLU A 332 -10.83 -5.94 -22.45
CA GLU A 332 -11.62 -6.40 -21.32
C GLU A 332 -12.87 -7.07 -21.87
N ILE A 333 -13.04 -8.38 -21.62
CA ILE A 333 -14.16 -9.16 -22.16
C ILE A 333 -15.37 -8.98 -21.26
N GLN A 334 -16.44 -8.39 -21.79
CA GLN A 334 -17.70 -8.13 -21.09
C GLN A 334 -18.88 -8.81 -21.80
N PRO A 335 -19.35 -9.97 -21.33
CA PRO A 335 -20.61 -10.57 -21.77
C PRO A 335 -21.81 -9.73 -21.32
N VAL A 336 -22.70 -9.40 -22.25
CA VAL A 336 -23.91 -8.60 -22.00
C VAL A 336 -25.10 -9.14 -22.79
N TYR A 337 -26.29 -8.54 -22.60
CA TYR A 337 -27.55 -8.90 -23.28
C TYR A 337 -27.44 -9.10 -24.80
N PRO A 338 -28.28 -9.98 -25.39
CA PRO A 338 -28.35 -10.16 -26.84
C PRO A 338 -28.95 -8.93 -27.54
N LEU A 339 -28.39 -8.56 -28.70
CA LEU A 339 -28.98 -7.56 -29.61
C LEU A 339 -29.95 -8.18 -30.62
N ALA A 340 -29.86 -9.49 -30.83
CA ALA A 340 -30.73 -10.25 -31.74
C ALA A 340 -30.94 -11.67 -31.20
N LEU A 341 -32.07 -12.28 -31.58
CA LEU A 341 -32.35 -13.68 -31.29
C LEU A 341 -31.57 -14.61 -32.22
N ASP A 342 -31.41 -15.86 -31.80
CA ASP A 342 -30.81 -16.92 -32.62
C ASP A 342 -31.47 -17.02 -33.99
N ASN A 343 -30.65 -17.16 -35.03
CA ASN A 343 -31.11 -17.22 -36.41
C ASN A 343 -30.23 -18.14 -37.24
N GLU A 344 -30.73 -19.35 -37.46
CA GLU A 344 -30.09 -20.42 -38.23
C GLU A 344 -29.69 -19.99 -39.64
N LYS A 345 -30.51 -19.16 -40.31
CA LYS A 345 -30.22 -18.70 -41.69
C LYS A 345 -28.99 -17.80 -41.77
N THR A 346 -28.72 -17.06 -40.69
CA THR A 346 -27.56 -16.16 -40.59
C THR A 346 -26.38 -16.77 -39.84
N GLY A 347 -26.58 -17.93 -39.20
CA GLY A 347 -25.61 -18.54 -38.30
C GLY A 347 -25.45 -17.83 -36.95
N LEU A 348 -26.29 -16.82 -36.63
CA LEU A 348 -26.25 -16.13 -35.36
C LEU A 348 -26.78 -17.06 -34.25
N LYS A 349 -25.95 -17.29 -33.24
CA LYS A 349 -26.28 -18.09 -32.06
C LYS A 349 -25.76 -17.41 -30.81
N ASN A 350 -26.64 -17.15 -29.85
CA ASN A 350 -26.28 -16.61 -28.55
C ASN A 350 -25.78 -17.75 -27.64
N LEU A 351 -24.53 -17.68 -27.19
CA LEU A 351 -24.00 -18.69 -26.28
C LEU A 351 -24.50 -18.40 -24.85
N ARG A 352 -25.03 -19.42 -24.18
CA ARG A 352 -25.48 -19.28 -22.79
C ARG A 352 -24.26 -19.01 -21.90
N PHE A 353 -24.36 -18.03 -21.01
CA PHE A 353 -23.29 -17.67 -20.09
C PHE A 353 -22.87 -18.90 -19.25
N LEU A 354 -21.55 -19.12 -19.16
CA LEU A 354 -20.91 -20.29 -18.53
C LEU A 354 -21.22 -21.65 -19.20
N SER A 355 -21.79 -21.69 -20.41
CA SER A 355 -21.88 -22.96 -21.15
C SER A 355 -20.48 -23.43 -21.59
N PRO A 356 -20.29 -24.73 -21.86
CA PRO A 356 -19.03 -25.24 -22.39
C PRO A 356 -18.56 -24.50 -23.66
N GLU A 357 -19.48 -24.16 -24.55
CA GLU A 357 -19.19 -23.41 -25.79
C GLU A 357 -18.77 -21.97 -25.51
N PHE A 358 -19.39 -21.31 -24.54
CA PHE A 358 -19.00 -19.97 -24.09
C PHE A 358 -17.58 -20.00 -23.51
N LEU A 359 -17.29 -20.95 -22.61
CA LEU A 359 -15.99 -21.09 -21.96
C LEU A 359 -14.89 -21.47 -22.97
N ASP A 360 -15.20 -22.28 -23.97
CA ASP A 360 -14.29 -22.59 -25.09
C ASP A 360 -13.98 -21.36 -25.95
N CYS A 361 -14.97 -20.50 -26.21
CA CYS A 361 -14.75 -19.22 -26.90
C CYS A 361 -13.91 -18.25 -26.04
N LEU A 362 -14.16 -18.19 -24.73
CA LEU A 362 -13.39 -17.37 -23.79
C LEU A 362 -11.93 -17.82 -23.74
N LYS A 363 -11.69 -19.13 -23.66
CA LYS A 363 -10.34 -19.71 -23.74
C LYS A 363 -9.66 -19.32 -25.05
N PHE A 364 -10.35 -19.50 -26.18
CA PHE A 364 -9.80 -19.17 -27.49
C PHE A 364 -9.44 -17.68 -27.61
N ALA A 365 -10.29 -16.79 -27.09
CA ALA A 365 -10.02 -15.36 -27.05
C ALA A 365 -8.76 -15.04 -26.23
N ASN A 366 -8.59 -15.64 -25.05
CA ASN A 366 -7.39 -15.48 -24.23
C ASN A 366 -6.12 -15.98 -24.95
N ASP A 367 -6.17 -17.19 -25.51
CA ASP A 367 -5.02 -17.77 -26.22
C ASP A 367 -4.62 -16.90 -27.42
N LYS A 368 -5.60 -16.47 -28.22
CA LYS A 368 -5.37 -15.65 -29.41
C LYS A 368 -4.88 -14.26 -29.07
N ALA A 369 -5.44 -13.62 -28.04
CA ALA A 369 -4.97 -12.31 -27.60
C ALA A 369 -3.50 -12.39 -27.15
N ARG A 370 -3.12 -13.44 -26.41
CA ARG A 370 -1.73 -13.66 -26.00
C ARG A 370 -0.79 -13.92 -27.16
N GLU A 371 -1.21 -14.71 -28.16
CA GLU A 371 -0.47 -14.89 -29.42
C GLU A 371 -0.17 -13.54 -30.09
N LEU A 372 -1.11 -12.58 -30.01
CA LEU A 372 -0.98 -11.23 -30.57
C LEU A 372 -0.27 -10.23 -29.64
N GLY A 373 0.17 -10.66 -28.46
CA GLY A 373 0.76 -9.78 -27.45
C GLY A 373 -0.22 -8.74 -26.91
N LEU A 374 -1.50 -9.11 -26.78
CA LEU A 374 -2.56 -8.30 -26.20
C LEU A 374 -2.79 -8.69 -24.74
N ARG A 375 -2.95 -7.69 -23.86
CA ARG A 375 -3.47 -7.90 -22.50
C ARG A 375 -4.93 -8.34 -22.55
N VAL A 376 -5.32 -9.22 -21.62
CA VAL A 376 -6.71 -9.67 -21.47
C VAL A 376 -7.17 -9.48 -20.04
N ASP A 377 -8.21 -8.69 -19.87
CA ASP A 377 -8.97 -8.54 -18.64
C ASP A 377 -10.36 -9.18 -18.84
N LEU A 378 -11.04 -9.46 -17.74
CA LEU A 378 -12.36 -10.09 -17.76
C LEU A 378 -13.27 -9.43 -16.71
N THR A 379 -14.51 -9.12 -17.09
CA THR A 379 -15.51 -8.75 -16.09
C THR A 379 -16.07 -9.95 -15.35
N LEU A 380 -16.16 -9.83 -14.01
CA LEU A 380 -16.77 -10.85 -13.17
C LEU A 380 -18.29 -10.88 -13.39
N GLY A 381 -18.79 -11.91 -14.06
CA GLY A 381 -20.20 -12.09 -14.35
C GLY A 381 -20.61 -11.51 -15.71
N SER A 382 -21.86 -11.10 -15.83
CA SER A 382 -22.42 -10.52 -17.04
C SER A 382 -23.41 -9.41 -16.68
N GLY A 383 -23.41 -8.31 -17.44
CA GLY A 383 -24.22 -7.13 -17.09
C GLY A 383 -23.76 -6.44 -15.81
N TRP A 384 -24.66 -5.73 -15.12
CA TRP A 384 -24.33 -5.00 -13.90
C TRP A 384 -25.54 -4.74 -12.97
N PRO A 385 -25.32 -4.59 -11.65
CA PRO A 385 -24.21 -5.17 -10.88
C PRO A 385 -24.15 -6.70 -11.03
N PHE A 386 -23.03 -7.31 -10.68
CA PHE A 386 -22.85 -8.74 -10.91
C PHE A 386 -23.76 -9.60 -10.00
N GLY A 387 -24.23 -10.68 -10.59
CA GLY A 387 -25.20 -11.58 -10.01
C GLY A 387 -25.54 -12.66 -11.02
N GLY A 388 -26.72 -13.25 -10.91
CA GLY A 388 -27.22 -14.21 -11.88
C GLY A 388 -28.03 -15.34 -11.25
N PRO A 389 -28.36 -16.39 -12.02
CA PRO A 389 -29.26 -17.45 -11.56
C PRO A 389 -28.64 -18.31 -10.45
N GLN A 390 -27.32 -18.23 -10.25
CA GLN A 390 -26.60 -18.92 -9.19
C GLN A 390 -26.78 -18.27 -7.81
N VAL A 391 -27.31 -17.03 -7.76
CA VAL A 391 -27.57 -16.28 -6.53
C VAL A 391 -28.97 -16.61 -6.02
N PRO A 392 -29.12 -17.44 -4.97
CA PRO A 392 -30.43 -17.65 -4.36
C PRO A 392 -30.92 -16.36 -3.68
N ILE A 393 -32.24 -16.24 -3.49
CA ILE A 393 -32.85 -15.06 -2.84
C ILE A 393 -32.27 -14.79 -1.43
N THR A 394 -31.79 -15.82 -0.73
CA THR A 394 -31.14 -15.70 0.58
C THR A 394 -29.74 -15.08 0.53
N GLN A 395 -29.13 -14.99 -0.65
CA GLN A 395 -27.82 -14.36 -0.89
C GLN A 395 -27.94 -13.14 -1.81
N ALA A 396 -29.16 -12.77 -2.20
CA ALA A 396 -29.41 -11.56 -2.95
C ALA A 396 -29.13 -10.34 -2.07
N ALA A 397 -28.73 -9.25 -2.73
CA ALA A 397 -28.58 -7.93 -2.15
C ALA A 397 -29.65 -7.62 -1.10
N SER A 398 -29.22 -7.23 0.10
CA SER A 398 -30.10 -7.08 1.25
C SER A 398 -30.39 -5.63 1.61
N LYS A 399 -31.47 -5.45 2.38
CA LYS A 399 -31.97 -4.18 2.90
C LYS A 399 -32.67 -4.37 4.23
N LEU A 400 -32.81 -3.32 5.01
CA LEU A 400 -33.59 -3.33 6.25
C LEU A 400 -35.05 -3.00 5.96
N ARG A 401 -35.97 -3.94 6.25
CA ARG A 401 -37.40 -3.66 6.26
C ARG A 401 -37.85 -3.31 7.67
N VAL A 402 -38.37 -2.10 7.84
CA VAL A 402 -39.00 -1.65 9.08
C VAL A 402 -40.52 -1.77 8.93
N ALA A 403 -41.13 -2.64 9.73
CA ALA A 403 -42.57 -2.85 9.75
C ALA A 403 -43.16 -2.36 11.08
N ARG A 404 -44.20 -1.55 11.01
CA ARG A 404 -44.88 -0.98 12.17
C ARG A 404 -46.27 -1.60 12.30
N VAL A 405 -46.55 -2.22 13.44
CA VAL A 405 -47.81 -2.92 13.70
C VAL A 405 -48.51 -2.27 14.89
N ALA A 406 -49.75 -1.83 14.69
CA ALA A 406 -50.57 -1.28 15.75
C ALA A 406 -50.94 -2.37 16.77
N VAL A 407 -50.84 -2.04 18.06
CA VAL A 407 -51.18 -2.95 19.15
C VAL A 407 -52.69 -2.85 19.40
N SER A 408 -53.45 -3.87 18.98
CA SER A 408 -54.90 -3.97 19.22
C SER A 408 -55.26 -4.95 20.33
N GLN A 409 -54.30 -5.80 20.74
CA GLN A 409 -54.45 -6.83 21.76
C GLN A 409 -53.15 -6.94 22.58
N ALA A 410 -53.22 -7.53 23.79
CA ALA A 410 -52.06 -7.68 24.66
C ALA A 410 -50.91 -8.51 24.04
N SER A 411 -51.23 -9.35 23.06
CA SER A 411 -50.28 -10.13 22.26
C SER A 411 -50.45 -9.80 20.79
N THR A 412 -49.37 -9.38 20.12
CA THR A 412 -49.37 -8.95 18.71
C THR A 412 -48.50 -9.89 17.87
N PRO A 413 -49.03 -10.51 16.81
CA PRO A 413 -48.23 -11.39 15.96
C PRO A 413 -47.19 -10.59 15.17
N ALA A 414 -46.04 -11.21 14.90
CA ALA A 414 -45.05 -10.63 14.01
C ALA A 414 -45.58 -10.48 12.57
N PRO A 415 -45.07 -9.50 11.80
CA PRO A 415 -45.33 -9.41 10.37
C PRO A 415 -44.94 -10.70 9.65
N LYS A 416 -45.75 -11.13 8.68
CA LYS A 416 -45.39 -12.24 7.81
C LYS A 416 -44.08 -11.92 7.08
N LEU A 417 -43.14 -12.86 7.14
CA LEU A 417 -41.88 -12.79 6.40
C LEU A 417 -42.09 -13.23 4.96
N ALA A 418 -41.54 -12.47 4.02
CA ALA A 418 -41.45 -12.88 2.62
C ALA A 418 -40.26 -13.83 2.42
N GLU A 419 -40.20 -14.47 1.25
CA GLU A 419 -39.08 -15.35 0.90
C GLU A 419 -37.74 -14.60 0.96
N GLY A 420 -36.76 -15.20 1.64
CA GLY A 420 -35.43 -14.64 1.86
C GLY A 420 -35.35 -13.60 2.99
N GLU A 421 -36.46 -13.30 3.67
CA GLU A 421 -36.46 -12.43 4.85
C GLU A 421 -36.17 -13.21 6.13
N SER A 422 -35.49 -12.55 7.07
CA SER A 422 -35.31 -13.05 8.44
C SER A 422 -35.61 -11.95 9.46
N PHE A 423 -36.18 -12.35 10.59
CA PHE A 423 -36.50 -11.43 11.67
C PHE A 423 -35.23 -11.04 12.44
N ILE A 424 -35.05 -9.75 12.74
CA ILE A 424 -33.92 -9.23 13.51
C ILE A 424 -34.35 -8.90 14.93
N ALA A 425 -35.30 -7.97 15.09
CA ALA A 425 -35.70 -7.45 16.40
C ALA A 425 -37.08 -6.77 16.37
N ALA A 426 -37.74 -6.68 17.53
CA ALA A 426 -38.99 -5.95 17.71
C ALA A 426 -38.86 -5.00 18.90
N PHE A 427 -39.41 -3.79 18.79
CA PHE A 427 -39.34 -2.76 19.80
C PHE A 427 -40.70 -2.11 20.08
N ALA A 428 -40.99 -1.84 21.35
CA ALA A 428 -42.03 -0.92 21.79
C ALA A 428 -41.37 0.39 22.26
N GLY A 429 -41.39 1.42 21.41
CA GLY A 429 -40.55 2.61 21.62
C GLY A 429 -39.06 2.22 21.64
N ASN A 430 -38.38 2.44 22.77
CA ASN A 430 -36.97 2.07 22.95
C ASN A 430 -36.78 0.71 23.67
N THR A 431 -37.88 -0.01 23.96
CA THR A 431 -37.82 -1.28 24.70
C THR A 431 -37.76 -2.44 23.73
N LEU A 432 -36.69 -3.25 23.79
CA LEU A 432 -36.56 -4.49 23.04
C LEU A 432 -37.58 -5.52 23.54
N LEU A 433 -38.28 -6.18 22.63
CA LEU A 433 -39.27 -7.22 22.93
C LEU A 433 -38.73 -8.61 22.58
N THR A 434 -39.19 -9.62 23.30
CA THR A 434 -38.90 -11.02 23.04
C THR A 434 -40.18 -11.74 22.58
N ALA A 435 -40.03 -12.63 21.59
CA ALA A 435 -41.14 -13.46 21.14
C ALA A 435 -41.58 -14.42 22.26
N GLN A 436 -42.89 -14.61 22.40
CA GLN A 436 -43.51 -15.62 23.25
C GLN A 436 -43.44 -17.00 22.57
N ALA A 437 -43.83 -18.05 23.28
CA ALA A 437 -43.76 -19.43 22.78
C ALA A 437 -44.59 -19.70 21.50
N ASP A 438 -45.64 -18.90 21.28
CA ASP A 438 -46.49 -18.93 20.09
C ASP A 438 -45.99 -18.01 18.95
N GLY A 439 -44.85 -17.33 19.14
CA GLY A 439 -44.24 -16.41 18.19
C GLY A 439 -44.80 -14.98 18.22
N ALA A 440 -45.76 -14.68 19.09
CA ALA A 440 -46.33 -13.35 19.25
C ALA A 440 -45.51 -12.50 20.24
N PHE A 441 -45.74 -11.18 20.24
CA PHE A 441 -45.00 -10.23 21.05
C PHE A 441 -45.93 -9.53 22.03
N ALA A 442 -45.61 -9.65 23.33
CA ALA A 442 -46.29 -8.89 24.37
C ALA A 442 -45.67 -7.50 24.48
N ALA A 443 -46.51 -6.47 24.43
CA ALA A 443 -46.08 -5.09 24.57
C ALA A 443 -46.43 -4.52 25.97
N PRO A 444 -45.60 -3.62 26.52
CA PRO A 444 -45.93 -2.90 27.76
C PRO A 444 -47.27 -2.16 27.67
N ALA A 445 -47.92 -1.94 28.82
CA ALA A 445 -49.15 -1.15 28.89
C ALA A 445 -48.94 0.25 28.30
N ALA A 446 -49.94 0.75 27.57
CA ALA A 446 -49.93 2.00 26.79
C ALA A 446 -49.09 2.00 25.49
N THR A 447 -48.48 0.88 25.09
CA THR A 447 -47.86 0.75 23.76
C THR A 447 -48.93 0.83 22.68
N ARG A 448 -48.76 1.74 21.71
CA ARG A 448 -49.67 1.87 20.55
C ARG A 448 -49.18 1.13 19.32
N GLU A 449 -47.87 0.90 19.21
CA GLU A 449 -47.23 0.32 18.04
C GLU A 449 -45.97 -0.45 18.44
N ILE A 450 -45.74 -1.59 17.78
CA ILE A 450 -44.48 -2.32 17.81
C ILE A 450 -43.77 -2.12 16.46
N THR A 451 -42.49 -1.73 16.51
CA THR A 451 -41.62 -1.63 15.34
C THR A 451 -40.79 -2.90 15.20
N PHE A 452 -40.93 -3.60 14.09
CA PHE A 452 -40.20 -4.81 13.72
C PHE A 452 -39.13 -4.47 12.69
N PHE A 453 -37.90 -4.91 12.95
CA PHE A 453 -36.75 -4.85 12.06
C PHE A 453 -36.54 -6.22 11.44
N ILE A 454 -36.51 -6.27 10.11
CA ILE A 454 -36.49 -7.50 9.32
C ILE A 454 -35.38 -7.36 8.29
N ALA A 455 -34.44 -8.30 8.27
CA ALA A 455 -33.48 -8.41 7.18
C ALA A 455 -34.26 -8.84 5.94
N SER A 456 -34.29 -7.98 4.93
CA SER A 456 -35.05 -8.16 3.70
C SER A 456 -34.12 -8.13 2.49
N ARG A 457 -34.68 -8.38 1.32
CA ARG A 457 -33.94 -8.48 0.06
C ARG A 457 -34.41 -7.39 -0.90
N THR A 458 -33.48 -6.75 -1.59
CA THR A 458 -33.77 -5.73 -2.61
C THR A 458 -34.49 -6.34 -3.80
N ARG A 459 -34.25 -7.64 -4.06
CA ARG A 459 -34.72 -8.40 -5.24
C ARG A 459 -34.27 -7.79 -6.56
N MET A 460 -33.27 -6.92 -6.53
CA MET A 460 -32.70 -6.31 -7.72
C MET A 460 -32.22 -7.41 -8.67
N GLN A 461 -32.63 -7.30 -9.94
CA GLN A 461 -32.14 -8.18 -11.00
C GLN A 461 -30.90 -7.58 -11.65
N VAL A 462 -29.99 -8.44 -12.10
CA VAL A 462 -28.86 -8.04 -12.94
C VAL A 462 -29.39 -7.30 -14.17
N LYS A 463 -28.91 -6.08 -14.41
CA LYS A 463 -29.30 -5.31 -15.59
C LYS A 463 -28.46 -5.77 -16.78
N ARG A 464 -29.10 -5.82 -17.94
CA ARG A 464 -28.41 -6.11 -19.22
C ARG A 464 -27.64 -7.44 -19.19
N ALA A 465 -28.12 -8.40 -18.42
CA ALA A 465 -27.52 -9.72 -18.32
C ALA A 465 -27.47 -10.39 -19.70
N GLY A 466 -26.38 -11.06 -19.99
CA GLY A 466 -26.27 -11.96 -21.14
C GLY A 466 -27.20 -13.15 -21.01
N PHE A 467 -27.39 -13.85 -22.13
CA PHE A 467 -28.27 -15.01 -22.18
C PHE A 467 -27.89 -16.06 -21.12
N GLY A 468 -28.79 -16.38 -20.20
CA GLY A 468 -28.56 -17.33 -19.11
C GLY A 468 -27.84 -16.78 -17.88
N ALA A 469 -27.56 -15.47 -17.84
CA ALA A 469 -27.01 -14.77 -16.69
C ALA A 469 -28.07 -13.95 -15.93
N GLU A 470 -29.35 -14.08 -16.27
CA GLU A 470 -30.45 -13.39 -15.60
C GLU A 470 -30.64 -13.91 -14.18
N GLY A 471 -30.82 -13.02 -13.20
CA GLY A 471 -31.10 -13.39 -11.82
C GLY A 471 -30.84 -12.27 -10.84
N PHE A 472 -30.82 -12.61 -9.55
CA PHE A 472 -30.62 -11.64 -8.48
C PHE A 472 -29.19 -11.08 -8.48
N VAL A 473 -29.08 -9.80 -8.17
CA VAL A 473 -27.82 -9.16 -7.79
C VAL A 473 -27.37 -9.72 -6.45
N LEU A 474 -26.10 -10.08 -6.36
CA LEU A 474 -25.47 -10.63 -5.16
C LEU A 474 -25.45 -9.60 -4.01
N ASP A 475 -25.56 -10.07 -2.77
CA ASP A 475 -25.14 -9.27 -1.62
C ASP A 475 -23.60 -9.19 -1.54
N HIS A 476 -23.04 -8.08 -1.98
CA HIS A 476 -21.60 -7.88 -2.06
C HIS A 476 -20.92 -7.77 -0.68
N TYR A 477 -21.70 -7.56 0.39
CA TYR A 477 -21.19 -7.41 1.75
C TYR A 477 -21.24 -8.72 2.55
N ASP A 478 -21.99 -9.72 2.09
CA ASP A 478 -22.06 -11.04 2.70
C ASP A 478 -20.94 -11.95 2.16
N ARG A 479 -20.04 -12.37 3.06
CA ARG A 479 -18.88 -13.21 2.70
C ARG A 479 -19.29 -14.57 2.13
N ALA A 480 -20.34 -15.20 2.68
CA ALA A 480 -20.79 -16.50 2.22
C ALA A 480 -21.44 -16.41 0.83
N ALA A 481 -22.17 -15.32 0.57
CA ALA A 481 -22.71 -15.01 -0.74
C ALA A 481 -21.58 -14.83 -1.77
N LEU A 482 -20.55 -14.03 -1.43
CA LEU A 482 -19.39 -13.83 -2.31
C LEU A 482 -18.60 -15.12 -2.57
N ASP A 483 -18.30 -15.89 -1.53
CA ASP A 483 -17.59 -17.17 -1.66
C ASP A 483 -18.38 -18.15 -2.56
N HIS A 484 -19.71 -18.22 -2.39
CA HIS A 484 -20.57 -19.02 -3.26
C HIS A 484 -20.54 -18.52 -4.71
N TYR A 485 -20.66 -17.21 -4.94
CA TYR A 485 -20.64 -16.64 -6.29
C TYR A 485 -19.29 -16.87 -7.00
N LEU A 486 -18.18 -16.65 -6.30
CA LEU A 486 -16.84 -16.89 -6.84
C LEU A 486 -16.65 -18.37 -7.19
N LYS A 487 -17.19 -19.29 -6.40
CA LYS A 487 -17.16 -20.72 -6.73
C LYS A 487 -18.01 -21.07 -7.96
N GLN A 488 -19.22 -20.51 -8.06
CA GLN A 488 -20.15 -20.87 -9.15
C GLN A 488 -19.87 -20.15 -10.46
N VAL A 489 -19.27 -18.95 -10.42
CA VAL A 489 -19.06 -18.08 -11.58
C VAL A 489 -17.58 -17.78 -11.78
N GLY A 490 -16.88 -17.36 -10.73
CA GLY A 490 -15.46 -17.00 -10.82
C GLY A 490 -14.55 -18.17 -11.20
N GLU A 491 -14.70 -19.32 -10.56
CA GLU A 491 -13.87 -20.52 -10.82
C GLU A 491 -14.01 -21.02 -12.27
N PRO A 492 -15.22 -21.26 -12.83
CA PRO A 492 -15.34 -21.67 -14.23
C PRO A 492 -14.74 -20.68 -15.23
N LEU A 493 -14.93 -19.37 -14.97
CA LEU A 493 -14.34 -18.32 -15.80
C LEU A 493 -12.81 -18.35 -15.76
N LEU A 494 -12.22 -18.44 -14.57
CA LEU A 494 -10.76 -18.50 -14.41
C LEU A 494 -10.18 -19.81 -14.97
N GLN A 495 -10.89 -20.94 -14.81
CA GLN A 495 -10.48 -22.22 -15.38
C GLN A 495 -10.41 -22.17 -16.91
N ALA A 496 -11.32 -21.44 -17.57
CA ALA A 496 -11.27 -21.26 -19.03
C ALA A 496 -9.99 -20.55 -19.50
N PHE A 497 -9.35 -19.73 -18.66
CA PHE A 497 -8.06 -19.11 -18.97
C PHE A 497 -6.86 -20.08 -18.83
N GLY A 498 -7.07 -21.26 -18.24
CA GLY A 498 -6.04 -22.28 -18.07
C GLY A 498 -4.88 -21.81 -17.19
N ALA A 499 -3.65 -22.11 -17.61
CA ALA A 499 -2.43 -21.73 -16.87
C ALA A 499 -2.13 -20.22 -16.89
N ASN A 500 -2.87 -19.44 -17.68
CA ASN A 500 -2.57 -18.06 -17.97
C ASN A 500 -3.78 -17.17 -17.61
N PRO A 501 -3.98 -16.84 -16.32
CA PRO A 501 -5.13 -16.08 -15.84
C PRO A 501 -5.20 -14.67 -16.45
N PRO A 502 -6.40 -14.03 -16.46
CA PRO A 502 -6.52 -12.65 -16.93
C PRO A 502 -5.63 -11.71 -16.09
N HIS A 503 -5.21 -10.60 -16.68
CA HIS A 503 -4.38 -9.62 -15.99
C HIS A 503 -5.15 -8.93 -14.86
N ALA A 504 -6.41 -8.57 -15.11
CA ALA A 504 -7.32 -8.08 -14.07
C ALA A 504 -8.72 -8.68 -14.22
N ILE A 505 -9.41 -8.80 -13.07
CA ILE A 505 -10.85 -9.02 -13.01
C ILE A 505 -11.52 -7.68 -12.75
N PHE A 506 -12.43 -7.29 -13.63
CA PHE A 506 -13.15 -6.04 -13.53
C PHE A 506 -14.52 -6.25 -12.86
N CYS A 507 -14.91 -5.28 -12.03
CA CYS A 507 -16.22 -5.20 -11.41
C CYS A 507 -16.88 -3.91 -11.91
N ASP A 508 -17.91 -4.05 -12.75
CA ASP A 508 -18.52 -2.89 -13.41
C ASP A 508 -19.27 -1.95 -12.47
N SER A 509 -20.01 -2.50 -11.52
CA SER A 509 -20.76 -1.69 -10.58
C SER A 509 -21.04 -2.44 -9.28
N LEU A 510 -21.09 -1.70 -8.19
CA LEU A 510 -21.63 -2.11 -6.88
C LEU A 510 -22.90 -1.30 -6.54
N GLU A 511 -23.55 -0.70 -7.54
CA GLU A 511 -24.74 0.14 -7.37
C GLU A 511 -25.99 -0.71 -7.15
N VAL A 512 -26.23 -1.05 -5.89
CA VAL A 512 -27.36 -1.86 -5.48
C VAL A 512 -28.47 -0.97 -4.89
N PHE A 513 -29.65 -0.99 -5.51
CA PHE A 513 -30.76 -0.13 -5.09
C PHE A 513 -31.29 -0.51 -3.70
N SER A 514 -31.44 0.51 -2.84
CA SER A 514 -31.98 0.38 -1.49
C SER A 514 -31.22 -0.61 -0.60
N SER A 515 -29.96 -0.91 -0.91
CA SER A 515 -29.13 -1.75 -0.05
C SER A 515 -28.55 -0.92 1.10
N ASP A 516 -29.02 -1.20 2.31
CA ASP A 516 -28.69 -0.47 3.54
C ASP A 516 -28.49 -1.41 4.75
N TRP A 517 -28.41 -2.71 4.50
CA TRP A 517 -28.20 -3.77 5.48
C TRP A 517 -27.40 -4.91 4.86
N SER A 518 -26.71 -5.69 5.68
CA SER A 518 -26.14 -7.01 5.34
C SER A 518 -26.01 -7.86 6.61
N THR A 519 -25.93 -9.18 6.46
CA THR A 519 -26.02 -10.16 7.56
C THR A 519 -24.68 -10.75 7.98
#